data_AF-A0A2T5M9N6-F1
#
_entry.id   AF-A0A2T5M9N6-F1
#
_cell.length_a   1.000
_cell.length_b   1.000
_cell.length_c   1.000
_cell.angle_alpha   90.00
_cell.angle_beta   90.00
_cell.angle_gamma   90.00
#
_symmetry.space_group_name_H-M   'P 1'
#
loop_
_entity.id
_entity.type
_entity.pdbx_description
1 polymer ?
#
loop_
_entity_poly.entity_id
_entity_poly.type
_entity_poly.pdbx_seq_one_letter_code
_entity_poly.pdbx_strand_id
1 'polypeptide(L)'
;KENEKEENSPNSIIIPCEFTTPCLTNPPNHPTHPRKVISHIFGRNKTATKLFPAHVWIHYCRKHYQRARYRSSQWPFTQCELLGDSLARMQAWGGVDWFEVCLRRREVMRVFGSAATSMKGREDADDADDDDDEEKKRRKKPLIVPAPVPGWLRLEIAGGEPKSFDQVRELVRLIRQDMERVRDAGGQVRFPDIEILPVFKGWV
;
A
#
# COMPACT_ATOMS: atom_id res chain seq x y z
N LYS A 1 -10.62 15.48 32.15
CA LYS A 1 -9.36 14.83 32.61
C LYS A 1 -9.40 13.41 32.07
N GLU A 2 -8.24 12.89 31.64
CA GLU A 2 -8.01 11.64 30.88
C GLU A 2 -7.83 11.85 29.39
N ASN A 3 -6.64 12.36 29.03
CA ASN A 3 -5.97 12.00 27.79
C ASN A 3 -4.46 12.26 27.94
N GLU A 4 -3.84 11.54 28.88
CA GLU A 4 -2.39 11.52 29.07
C GLU A 4 -2.02 10.10 29.49
N LYS A 5 -1.53 9.29 28.55
CA LYS A 5 -0.56 8.19 28.73
C LYS A 5 -0.40 7.39 27.44
N GLU A 6 0.28 8.00 26.48
CA GLU A 6 1.12 7.24 25.55
C GLU A 6 2.38 8.05 25.20
N GLU A 7 2.91 8.76 26.20
CA GLU A 7 4.24 9.35 26.12
C GLU A 7 5.14 8.63 27.13
N ASN A 8 6.33 8.27 26.66
CA ASN A 8 7.45 7.70 27.40
C ASN A 8 7.51 6.17 27.56
N SER A 9 7.63 5.46 26.42
CA SER A 9 8.36 4.18 26.40
C SER A 9 9.83 4.46 26.07
N PRO A 10 10.80 4.07 26.93
CA PRO A 10 12.23 4.43 26.81
C PRO A 10 12.97 3.68 25.68
N ASN A 11 12.23 3.08 24.74
CA ASN A 11 12.79 2.31 23.64
C ASN A 11 12.14 2.69 22.30
N SER A 12 11.78 3.96 22.12
CA SER A 12 11.29 4.48 20.84
C SER A 12 12.44 4.48 19.83
N ILE A 13 12.59 3.36 19.11
CA ILE A 13 13.54 3.21 18.02
C ILE A 13 13.30 4.38 17.06
N ILE A 14 14.29 5.27 16.94
CA ILE A 14 14.25 6.37 15.98
C ILE A 14 14.36 5.75 14.59
N ILE A 15 13.23 5.66 13.90
CA ILE A 15 13.19 5.15 12.52
C ILE A 15 13.60 6.28 11.57
N PRO A 16 14.71 6.16 10.83
CA PRO A 16 15.18 7.21 9.94
C PRO A 16 14.32 7.32 8.67
N CYS A 17 14.39 8.49 8.03
CA CYS A 17 13.82 8.68 6.70
C CYS A 17 14.82 8.21 5.64
N GLU A 18 14.39 7.30 4.78
CA GLU A 18 15.23 6.62 3.77
C GLU A 18 15.16 7.28 2.38
N PHE A 19 14.46 8.41 2.24
CA PHE A 19 14.38 9.12 0.96
C PHE A 19 15.74 9.68 0.50
N THR A 20 16.56 10.13 1.45
CA THR A 20 17.91 10.65 1.21
C THR A 20 18.68 10.64 2.54
N THR A 21 20.00 10.41 2.48
CA THR A 21 20.86 10.33 3.65
C THR A 21 21.99 11.36 3.52
N PRO A 22 22.06 12.39 4.39
CA PRO A 22 21.16 12.66 5.51
C PRO A 22 19.82 13.30 5.09
N CYS A 23 18.75 12.98 5.83
CA CYS A 23 17.44 13.60 5.61
C CYS A 23 17.35 14.98 6.30
N LEU A 24 17.48 16.05 5.52
CA LEU A 24 17.49 17.44 6.03
C LEU A 24 16.11 18.04 6.35
N THR A 25 15.01 17.27 6.20
CA THR A 25 13.66 17.82 6.35
C THR A 25 13.15 17.85 7.79
N ASN A 26 13.78 17.07 8.66
CA ASN A 26 13.42 16.90 10.05
C ASN A 26 14.59 17.40 10.91
N PRO A 27 14.34 18.17 11.98
CA PRO A 27 15.38 18.50 12.94
C PRO A 27 15.87 17.23 13.65
N PRO A 28 17.18 17.14 13.98
CA PRO A 28 17.82 15.91 14.47
C PRO A 28 17.26 15.35 15.79
N ASN A 29 16.50 16.15 16.55
CA ASN A 29 16.01 15.80 17.90
C ASN A 29 14.47 15.79 18.03
N HIS A 30 13.74 15.72 16.93
CA HIS A 30 12.27 15.63 17.01
C HIS A 30 11.82 14.20 16.73
N PRO A 31 11.02 13.58 17.62
CA PRO A 31 10.37 12.31 17.33
C PRO A 31 9.60 12.47 16.03
N THR A 32 9.99 11.72 15.00
CA THR A 32 9.23 11.71 13.75
C THR A 32 8.49 10.40 13.66
N HIS A 33 7.25 10.47 13.21
CA HIS A 33 6.46 9.30 12.83
C HIS A 33 6.56 9.16 11.30
N PRO A 34 7.67 8.61 10.77
CA PRO A 34 7.79 8.42 9.34
C PRO A 34 6.71 7.46 8.83
N ARG A 35 6.36 7.62 7.57
CA ARG A 35 5.32 6.85 6.90
C ARG A 35 5.93 5.57 6.36
N LYS A 36 5.27 4.43 6.62
CA LYS A 36 5.50 3.15 5.92
C LYS A 36 5.10 3.31 4.45
N VAL A 37 6.05 3.66 3.58
CA VAL A 37 5.82 4.36 2.30
C VAL A 37 4.82 3.63 1.39
N ILE A 38 4.97 2.32 1.24
CA ILE A 38 4.14 1.49 0.35
C ILE A 38 3.31 0.43 1.08
N SER A 39 3.21 0.50 2.41
CA SER A 39 2.46 -0.48 3.23
C SER A 39 1.04 -0.76 2.72
N HIS A 40 0.38 0.26 2.17
CA HIS A 40 -0.96 0.16 1.58
C HIS A 40 -1.10 -0.80 0.39
N ILE A 41 0.00 -1.29 -0.20
CA ILE A 41 -0.02 -2.34 -1.23
C ILE A 41 -0.23 -3.72 -0.57
N PHE A 42 0.28 -3.90 0.64
CA PHE A 42 0.20 -5.16 1.40
C PHE A 42 -1.08 -5.27 2.25
N GLY A 43 -2.18 -4.76 1.69
CA GLY A 43 -3.46 -4.65 2.37
C GLY A 43 -3.71 -3.26 2.95
N ARG A 44 -4.85 -2.66 2.56
CA ARG A 44 -5.33 -1.40 3.12
C ARG A 44 -5.77 -1.53 4.58
N ASN A 45 -6.24 -2.72 5.01
CA ASN A 45 -6.64 -2.98 6.39
C ASN A 45 -5.42 -3.20 7.28
N LYS A 46 -5.42 -2.52 8.44
CA LYS A 46 -4.23 -2.30 9.28
C LYS A 46 -3.71 -3.55 10.00
N THR A 47 -4.41 -4.67 10.01
CA THR A 47 -4.07 -5.83 10.87
C THR A 47 -2.84 -6.58 10.37
N ALA A 48 -2.82 -7.05 9.12
CA ALA A 48 -1.66 -7.75 8.56
C ALA A 48 -0.39 -6.87 8.58
N THR A 49 -0.52 -5.58 8.24
CA THR A 49 0.64 -4.65 8.20
C THR A 49 1.19 -4.28 9.58
N LYS A 50 0.48 -4.59 10.68
CA LYS A 50 0.96 -4.44 12.06
C LYS A 50 1.87 -5.60 12.51
N LEU A 51 1.71 -6.79 11.93
CA LEU A 51 2.52 -7.96 12.30
C LEU A 51 3.97 -7.84 11.86
N PHE A 52 4.24 -7.07 10.80
CA PHE A 52 5.61 -6.80 10.38
C PHE A 52 6.37 -5.93 11.39
N PRO A 53 7.61 -6.32 11.74
CA PRO A 53 8.52 -5.44 12.47
C PRO A 53 8.75 -4.12 11.75
N ALA A 54 9.08 -3.08 12.51
CA ALA A 54 9.32 -1.75 11.96
C ALA A 54 10.41 -1.74 10.86
N HIS A 55 11.52 -2.46 11.04
CA HIS A 55 12.64 -2.47 10.10
C HIS A 55 12.31 -3.06 8.72
N VAL A 56 11.23 -3.82 8.60
CA VAL A 56 10.77 -4.37 7.31
C VAL A 56 10.27 -3.26 6.39
N TRP A 57 9.70 -2.20 6.95
CA TRP A 57 9.13 -1.12 6.18
C TRP A 57 10.18 -0.09 5.78
N ILE A 58 10.05 0.37 4.54
CA ILE A 58 10.73 1.57 4.08
C ILE A 58 9.99 2.78 4.63
N HIS A 59 10.73 3.71 5.22
CA HIS A 59 10.19 4.84 5.95
C HIS A 59 10.58 6.17 5.32
N TYR A 60 9.59 7.00 4.97
CA TYR A 60 9.83 8.40 4.58
C TYR A 60 9.22 9.35 5.60
N CYS A 61 9.91 10.47 5.87
CA CYS A 61 9.28 11.57 6.60
C CYS A 61 8.04 12.09 5.85
N ARG A 62 7.19 12.86 6.54
CA ARG A 62 5.97 13.42 5.95
C ARG A 62 6.25 14.25 4.69
N LYS A 63 7.29 15.10 4.71
CA LYS A 63 7.64 15.98 3.59
C LYS A 63 8.13 15.18 2.37
N HIS A 64 9.03 14.22 2.55
CA HIS A 64 9.54 13.37 1.46
C HIS A 64 8.44 12.50 0.87
N TYR A 65 7.59 11.91 1.71
CA TYR A 65 6.44 11.14 1.25
C TYR A 65 5.54 11.96 0.32
N GLN A 66 5.22 13.20 0.71
CA GLN A 66 4.37 14.07 -0.11
C GLN A 66 5.05 14.47 -1.43
N ARG A 67 6.35 14.78 -1.42
CA ARG A 67 7.12 15.11 -2.63
C ARG A 67 7.18 13.93 -3.59
N ALA A 68 7.56 12.76 -3.10
CA ALA A 68 7.66 11.55 -3.91
C ALA A 68 6.30 11.19 -4.54
N ARG A 69 5.24 11.13 -3.73
CA ARG A 69 3.93 10.62 -4.16
C ARG A 69 3.14 11.56 -5.05
N TYR A 70 3.14 12.86 -4.77
CA TYR A 70 2.19 13.79 -5.39
C TYR A 70 2.82 14.74 -6.41
N ARG A 71 4.15 14.83 -6.44
CA ARG A 71 4.85 15.80 -7.32
C ARG A 71 5.70 15.14 -8.40
N SER A 72 5.88 13.82 -8.36
CA SER A 72 6.70 13.08 -9.31
C SER A 72 5.83 12.22 -10.23
N SER A 73 5.99 12.38 -11.54
CA SER A 73 5.45 11.46 -12.54
C SER A 73 6.12 10.08 -12.49
N GLN A 74 7.31 9.98 -11.88
CA GLN A 74 8.04 8.72 -11.71
C GLN A 74 7.50 7.87 -10.55
N TRP A 75 6.60 8.41 -9.73
CA TRP A 75 6.10 7.73 -8.54
C TRP A 75 5.60 6.29 -8.79
N PRO A 76 4.83 5.97 -9.84
CA PRO A 76 4.42 4.59 -10.11
C PRO A 76 5.61 3.62 -10.30
N PHE A 77 6.71 4.08 -10.92
CA PHE A 77 7.92 3.29 -11.10
C PHE A 77 8.69 3.15 -9.79
N THR A 78 8.84 4.25 -9.03
CA THR A 78 9.43 4.22 -7.69
C THR A 78 8.65 3.29 -6.76
N GLN A 79 7.33 3.17 -6.90
CA GLN A 79 6.56 2.19 -6.14
C GLN A 79 6.99 0.75 -6.42
N CYS A 80 7.38 0.40 -7.65
CA CYS A 80 7.87 -0.93 -7.98
C CYS A 80 9.25 -1.21 -7.36
N GLU A 81 10.14 -0.22 -7.35
CA GLU A 81 11.46 -0.31 -6.71
C GLU A 81 11.30 -0.52 -5.20
N LEU A 82 10.50 0.32 -4.54
CA LEU A 82 10.20 0.21 -3.12
C LEU A 82 9.53 -1.12 -2.75
N LEU A 83 8.77 -1.69 -3.68
CA LEU A 83 8.14 -2.99 -3.51
C LEU A 83 9.17 -4.12 -3.56
N GLY A 84 10.13 -4.07 -4.49
CA GLY A 84 11.29 -4.96 -4.52
C GLY A 84 12.10 -4.92 -3.22
N ASP A 85 12.43 -3.73 -2.74
CA ASP A 85 13.15 -3.52 -1.48
C ASP A 85 12.37 -4.06 -0.28
N SER A 86 11.06 -3.81 -0.22
CA SER A 86 10.20 -4.31 0.86
C SER A 86 10.11 -5.83 0.83
N LEU A 87 9.98 -6.45 -0.35
CA LEU A 87 9.99 -7.90 -0.51
C LEU A 87 11.32 -8.52 -0.05
N ALA A 88 12.46 -7.89 -0.38
CA ALA A 88 13.76 -8.35 0.11
C ALA A 88 13.84 -8.31 1.65
N ARG A 89 13.38 -7.22 2.29
CA ARG A 89 13.34 -7.11 3.75
C ARG A 89 12.39 -8.11 4.40
N MET A 90 11.21 -8.31 3.81
CA MET A 90 10.22 -9.30 4.26
C MET A 90 10.78 -10.73 4.19
N GLN A 91 11.46 -11.07 3.09
CA GLN A 91 12.09 -12.38 2.93
C GLN A 91 13.24 -12.58 3.92
N ALA A 92 14.07 -11.56 4.13
CA ALA A 92 15.17 -11.61 5.11
C ALA A 92 14.66 -11.73 6.55
N TRP A 93 13.53 -11.09 6.87
CA TRP A 93 12.86 -11.26 8.16
C TRP A 93 12.30 -12.67 8.34
N GLY A 94 11.80 -13.29 7.27
CA GLY A 94 11.46 -14.72 7.24
C GLY A 94 10.11 -15.11 7.86
N GLY A 95 9.28 -14.14 8.26
CA GLY A 95 7.95 -14.37 8.84
C GLY A 95 6.80 -14.53 7.84
N VAL A 96 7.04 -14.33 6.54
CA VAL A 96 6.04 -14.52 5.48
C VAL A 96 6.30 -15.86 4.78
N ASP A 97 5.25 -16.67 4.59
CA ASP A 97 5.33 -17.91 3.81
C ASP A 97 5.06 -17.64 2.31
N TRP A 98 3.94 -17.01 1.98
CA TRP A 98 3.57 -16.65 0.61
C TRP A 98 2.67 -15.40 0.58
N PHE A 99 2.20 -15.03 -0.61
CA PHE A 99 1.30 -13.90 -0.83
C PHE A 99 0.06 -14.30 -1.60
N GLU A 100 -1.08 -13.74 -1.23
CA GLU A 100 -2.28 -13.71 -2.05
C GLU A 100 -2.32 -12.39 -2.82
N VAL A 101 -2.38 -12.46 -4.15
CA VAL A 101 -2.50 -11.25 -4.97
C VAL A 101 -3.93 -11.13 -5.47
N CYS A 102 -4.61 -10.04 -5.10
CA CYS A 102 -6.02 -9.85 -5.39
C CYS A 102 -6.33 -8.45 -5.94
N LEU A 103 -7.48 -8.30 -6.58
CA LEU A 103 -7.98 -6.99 -7.01
C LEU A 103 -8.42 -6.19 -5.78
N ARG A 104 -8.13 -4.89 -5.76
CA ARG A 104 -8.75 -4.00 -4.76
C ARG A 104 -10.26 -3.98 -4.94
N ARG A 105 -11.00 -3.80 -3.85
CA ARG A 105 -12.48 -3.69 -3.87
C ARG A 105 -13.02 -2.77 -4.97
N ARG A 106 -12.38 -1.61 -5.19
CA ARG A 106 -12.78 -0.68 -6.26
C ARG A 106 -12.64 -1.27 -7.66
N GLU A 107 -11.62 -2.07 -7.89
CA GLU A 107 -11.39 -2.74 -9.16
C GLU A 107 -12.34 -3.93 -9.34
N VAL A 108 -12.62 -4.67 -8.27
CA VAL A 108 -13.67 -5.71 -8.27
C VAL A 108 -15.01 -5.11 -8.70
N MET A 109 -15.42 -3.99 -8.09
CA MET A 109 -16.67 -3.30 -8.46
C MET A 109 -16.64 -2.79 -9.91
N ARG A 110 -15.50 -2.29 -10.39
CA ARG A 110 -15.37 -1.81 -11.77
C ARG A 110 -15.50 -2.94 -12.80
N VAL A 111 -14.94 -4.11 -12.52
CA VAL A 111 -14.89 -5.24 -13.46
C VAL A 111 -16.17 -6.09 -13.39
N PHE A 112 -16.72 -6.31 -12.19
CA PHE A 112 -17.81 -7.25 -11.97
C PHE A 112 -19.16 -6.57 -11.61
N GLY A 113 -19.20 -5.25 -11.44
CA GLY A 113 -20.43 -4.51 -11.15
C GLY A 113 -21.18 -5.01 -9.92
N SER A 114 -22.52 -4.98 -9.95
CA SER A 114 -23.40 -5.45 -8.87
C SER A 114 -23.29 -6.96 -8.57
N ALA A 115 -22.70 -7.75 -9.47
CA ALA A 115 -22.42 -9.17 -9.21
C ALA A 115 -21.35 -9.36 -8.12
N ALA A 116 -20.51 -8.33 -7.85
CA ALA A 116 -19.54 -8.34 -6.78
C ALA A 116 -20.17 -8.39 -5.37
N THR A 117 -21.38 -7.84 -5.20
CA THR A 117 -22.07 -7.79 -3.90
C THR A 117 -22.52 -9.18 -3.42
N SER A 118 -22.69 -10.15 -4.33
CA SER A 118 -23.10 -11.52 -3.99
C SER A 118 -21.94 -12.47 -3.68
N MET A 119 -20.69 -12.10 -4.00
CA MET A 119 -19.52 -12.98 -3.78
C MET A 119 -18.86 -12.82 -2.40
N LYS A 120 -19.33 -11.89 -1.56
CA LYS A 120 -18.79 -11.69 -0.20
C LYS A 120 -19.91 -11.57 0.81
N GLY A 121 -20.51 -12.70 1.15
CA GLY A 121 -21.31 -12.81 2.36
C GLY A 121 -20.42 -12.63 3.60
N ARG A 122 -20.82 -11.69 4.47
CA ARG A 122 -20.40 -11.51 5.87
C ARG A 122 -18.91 -11.21 6.09
N GLU A 123 -18.56 -9.92 6.07
CA GLU A 123 -17.73 -9.22 7.07
C GLU A 123 -17.52 -7.76 6.58
N ASP A 124 -17.67 -6.80 7.50
CA ASP A 124 -17.67 -5.33 7.31
C ASP A 124 -18.98 -4.70 6.81
N ALA A 125 -20.05 -4.88 7.59
CA ALA A 125 -21.15 -3.93 7.64
C ALA A 125 -20.76 -2.79 8.61
N ASP A 126 -19.99 -1.81 8.13
CA ASP A 126 -19.77 -0.52 8.80
C ASP A 126 -19.34 0.51 7.74
N ASP A 127 -20.28 0.96 6.92
CA ASP A 127 -20.31 2.33 6.36
C ASP A 127 -21.69 2.56 5.69
N ALA A 128 -22.76 2.48 6.49
CA ALA A 128 -24.02 3.10 6.12
C ALA A 128 -23.88 4.58 6.50
N ASP A 129 -23.52 5.42 5.53
CA ASP A 129 -23.52 6.88 5.65
C ASP A 129 -25.01 7.28 5.77
N ASP A 130 -25.46 7.49 7.01
CA ASP A 130 -26.75 8.05 7.37
C ASP A 130 -26.77 9.51 6.88
N ASP A 131 -27.67 9.78 5.93
CA ASP A 131 -27.82 11.07 5.27
C ASP A 131 -28.60 11.99 6.18
N ASP A 132 -27.92 12.54 7.20
CA ASP A 132 -28.46 13.63 8.01
C ASP A 132 -27.92 14.98 7.50
N ASP A 133 -28.89 15.80 7.14
CA ASP A 133 -28.83 17.05 6.40
C ASP A 133 -28.28 18.16 7.31
N GLU A 134 -26.98 18.48 7.21
CA GLU A 134 -26.45 19.75 7.73
C GLU A 134 -25.40 20.36 6.80
N GLU A 135 -25.75 21.52 6.25
CA GLU A 135 -24.99 22.37 5.34
C GLU A 135 -23.74 23.00 6.00
N LYS A 136 -22.81 22.18 6.48
CA LYS A 136 -21.44 22.61 6.76
C LYS A 136 -20.62 22.33 5.51
N LYS A 137 -19.89 23.32 4.98
CA LYS A 137 -18.98 23.22 3.81
C LYS A 137 -18.07 21.97 3.90
N ARG A 138 -18.58 20.82 3.48
CA ARG A 138 -17.87 19.54 3.47
C ARG A 138 -16.73 19.71 2.49
N ARG A 139 -15.49 19.69 3.00
CA ARG A 139 -14.29 19.63 2.16
C ARG A 139 -14.49 18.49 1.17
N LYS A 140 -14.54 18.79 -0.13
CA LYS A 140 -14.74 17.77 -1.18
C LYS A 140 -13.76 16.62 -0.93
N LYS A 141 -14.27 15.42 -0.66
CA LYS A 141 -13.45 14.22 -0.48
C LYS A 141 -12.56 14.09 -1.73
N PRO A 142 -11.23 13.91 -1.60
CA PRO A 142 -10.35 13.86 -2.77
C PRO A 142 -10.79 12.70 -3.68
N LEU A 143 -11.01 13.01 -4.96
CA LEU A 143 -11.42 12.03 -5.96
C LEU A 143 -10.32 10.95 -6.07
N ILE A 144 -10.65 9.72 -5.68
CA ILE A 144 -9.77 8.58 -5.88
C ILE A 144 -9.80 8.26 -7.37
N VAL A 145 -8.74 8.65 -8.08
CA VAL A 145 -8.60 8.29 -9.50
C VAL A 145 -8.33 6.78 -9.61
N PRO A 146 -9.16 6.03 -10.34
CA PRO A 146 -8.96 4.60 -10.55
C PRO A 146 -7.63 4.30 -11.26
N ALA A 147 -7.06 3.12 -10.99
CA ALA A 147 -5.94 2.57 -11.74
C ALA A 147 -6.30 1.16 -12.22
N PRO A 148 -7.00 1.04 -13.38
CA PRO A 148 -7.49 -0.23 -13.89
C PRO A 148 -6.40 -1.30 -13.98
N VAL A 149 -6.74 -2.56 -13.66
CA VAL A 149 -5.80 -3.67 -13.72
C VAL A 149 -5.76 -4.23 -15.16
N PRO A 150 -4.57 -4.32 -15.79
CA PRO A 150 -4.41 -4.87 -17.13
C PRO A 150 -5.00 -6.29 -17.28
N GLY A 151 -5.45 -6.63 -18.48
CA GLY A 151 -6.10 -7.92 -18.75
C GLY A 151 -5.21 -9.12 -18.41
N TRP A 152 -3.93 -9.06 -18.78
CA TRP A 152 -2.95 -10.12 -18.48
C TRP A 152 -2.80 -10.34 -16.96
N LEU A 153 -2.75 -9.26 -16.18
CA LEU A 153 -2.60 -9.33 -14.73
C LEU A 153 -3.88 -9.86 -14.07
N ARG A 154 -5.06 -9.50 -14.61
CA ARG A 154 -6.33 -10.07 -14.16
C ARG A 154 -6.38 -11.58 -14.37
N LEU A 155 -5.94 -12.07 -15.54
CA LEU A 155 -5.88 -13.51 -15.82
C LEU A 155 -4.89 -14.23 -14.88
N GLU A 156 -3.72 -13.63 -14.68
CA GLU A 156 -2.65 -14.15 -13.82
C GLU A 156 -3.03 -14.28 -12.33
N ILE A 157 -3.98 -13.48 -11.85
CA ILE A 157 -4.45 -13.54 -10.46
C ILE A 157 -5.81 -14.22 -10.30
N ALA A 158 -6.54 -14.49 -11.40
CA ALA A 158 -7.88 -15.08 -11.35
C ALA A 158 -7.90 -16.49 -10.74
N GLY A 159 -6.79 -17.22 -10.81
CA GLY A 159 -6.66 -18.55 -10.21
C GLY A 159 -6.59 -18.53 -8.68
N GLY A 160 -6.33 -17.38 -8.04
CA GLY A 160 -6.20 -17.28 -6.59
C GLY A 160 -5.00 -18.04 -6.00
N GLU A 161 -4.12 -18.57 -6.84
CA GLU A 161 -2.97 -19.36 -6.41
C GLU A 161 -2.01 -18.52 -5.54
N PRO A 162 -1.51 -19.08 -4.43
CA PRO A 162 -0.54 -18.42 -3.58
C PRO A 162 0.76 -18.18 -4.36
N LYS A 163 1.36 -17.00 -4.18
CA LYS A 163 2.56 -16.58 -4.88
C LYS A 163 3.75 -16.49 -3.92
N SER A 164 4.86 -17.10 -4.30
CA SER A 164 6.14 -16.98 -3.60
C SER A 164 6.74 -15.58 -3.76
N PHE A 165 7.79 -15.27 -3.00
CA PHE A 165 8.55 -14.02 -3.17
C PHE A 165 9.02 -13.79 -4.61
N ASP A 166 9.55 -14.83 -5.26
CA ASP A 166 10.09 -14.70 -6.62
C ASP A 166 8.98 -14.50 -7.66
N GLN A 167 7.83 -15.17 -7.48
CA GLN A 167 6.66 -14.94 -8.31
C GLN A 167 6.13 -13.50 -8.15
N VAL A 168 6.08 -12.97 -6.92
CA VAL A 168 5.67 -11.57 -6.71
C VAL A 168 6.69 -10.60 -7.31
N ARG A 169 8.00 -10.83 -7.17
CA ARG A 169 9.03 -10.00 -7.83
C ARG A 169 8.86 -9.99 -9.34
N GLU A 170 8.61 -11.16 -9.92
CA GLU A 170 8.39 -11.28 -11.36
C GLU A 170 7.13 -10.52 -11.80
N LEU A 171 6.02 -10.63 -11.04
CA LEU A 171 4.82 -9.82 -11.30
C LEU A 171 5.11 -8.32 -11.25
N VAL A 172 5.88 -7.86 -10.27
CA VAL A 172 6.25 -6.44 -10.15
C VAL A 172 7.10 -6.00 -11.34
N ARG A 173 8.01 -6.86 -11.81
CA ARG A 173 8.80 -6.62 -13.02
C ARG A 173 7.91 -6.48 -14.26
N LEU A 174 6.95 -7.38 -14.43
CA LEU A 174 5.99 -7.35 -15.53
C LEU A 174 5.06 -6.12 -15.48
N ILE A 175 4.55 -5.76 -14.30
CA ILE A 175 3.79 -4.53 -14.07
C ILE A 175 4.62 -3.31 -14.47
N ARG A 176 5.89 -3.27 -14.08
CA ARG A 176 6.79 -2.17 -14.42
C ARG A 176 6.96 -2.04 -15.95
N GLN A 177 7.15 -3.15 -16.66
CA GLN A 177 7.25 -3.16 -18.13
C GLN A 177 5.95 -2.72 -18.81
N ASP A 178 4.80 -3.14 -18.30
CA ASP A 178 3.49 -2.71 -18.81
C ASP A 178 3.31 -1.19 -18.64
N MET A 179 3.67 -0.65 -17.48
CA MET A 179 3.66 0.79 -17.23
C MET A 179 4.60 1.58 -18.16
N GLU A 180 5.75 1.02 -18.55
CA GLU A 180 6.61 1.64 -19.56
C GLU A 180 5.93 1.70 -20.93
N ARG A 181 5.29 0.60 -21.37
CA ARG A 181 4.54 0.59 -22.63
C ARG A 181 3.42 1.63 -22.62
N VAL A 182 2.70 1.76 -21.51
CA VAL A 182 1.64 2.79 -21.35
C VAL A 182 2.24 4.19 -21.45
N ARG A 183 3.37 4.45 -20.78
CA ARG A 183 4.07 5.74 -20.86
C ARG A 183 4.50 6.05 -22.29
N ASP A 184 5.10 5.09 -22.97
CA ASP A 184 5.67 5.26 -24.31
C ASP A 184 4.57 5.46 -25.35
N ALA A 185 3.37 4.92 -25.10
CA ALA A 185 2.14 5.21 -25.85
C ALA A 185 1.48 6.57 -25.48
N GLY A 186 2.09 7.37 -24.61
CA GLY A 186 1.56 8.68 -24.17
C GLY A 186 0.45 8.60 -23.11
N GLY A 187 0.21 7.42 -22.52
CA GLY A 187 -0.81 7.20 -21.51
C GLY A 187 -0.40 7.67 -20.11
N GLN A 188 -1.39 7.93 -19.25
CA GLN A 188 -1.14 8.22 -17.84
C GLN A 188 -0.81 6.94 -17.06
N VAL A 189 0.40 6.87 -16.52
CA VAL A 189 0.86 5.71 -15.74
C VAL A 189 0.37 5.79 -14.29
N ARG A 190 -0.12 4.65 -13.79
CA ARG A 190 -0.45 4.42 -12.37
C ARG A 190 -0.16 2.97 -12.02
N PHE A 191 0.24 2.72 -10.77
CA PHE A 191 0.33 1.35 -10.27
C PHE A 191 -1.07 0.72 -10.23
N PRO A 192 -1.26 -0.52 -10.74
CA PRO A 192 -2.57 -1.14 -10.88
C PRO A 192 -3.27 -1.36 -9.53
N ASP A 193 -4.60 -1.35 -9.53
CA ASP A 193 -5.44 -1.51 -8.34
C ASP A 193 -5.50 -2.95 -7.80
N ILE A 194 -4.35 -3.44 -7.33
CA ILE A 194 -4.18 -4.74 -6.66
C ILE A 194 -3.75 -4.59 -5.19
N GLU A 195 -3.87 -5.68 -4.43
CA GLU A 195 -3.24 -5.87 -3.13
C GLU A 195 -2.37 -7.13 -3.16
N ILE A 196 -1.28 -7.12 -2.41
CA ILE A 196 -0.33 -8.24 -2.27
C ILE A 196 -0.36 -8.63 -0.79
N LEU A 197 -1.33 -9.46 -0.41
CA LEU A 197 -1.61 -9.78 0.97
C LEU A 197 -0.64 -10.86 1.47
N PRO A 198 0.17 -10.61 2.50
CA PRO A 198 1.09 -11.61 3.03
C PRO A 198 0.34 -12.63 3.87
N VAL A 199 0.70 -13.90 3.70
CA VAL A 199 0.34 -14.99 4.61
C VAL A 199 1.54 -15.29 5.47
N PHE A 200 1.36 -15.16 6.78
CA PHE A 200 2.44 -15.29 7.75
C PHE A 200 2.59 -16.72 8.23
N LYS A 201 3.81 -17.05 8.66
CA LYS A 201 4.10 -18.28 9.40
C LYS A 201 3.33 -18.30 10.71
N GLY A 202 2.98 -19.49 11.19
CA GLY A 202 2.21 -19.67 12.42
C GLY A 202 2.86 -19.16 13.72
N TRP A 203 4.13 -18.74 13.69
CA TRP A 203 4.83 -18.15 14.85
C TRP A 203 4.83 -16.61 14.87
N VAL A 204 4.35 -15.97 13.81
CA VAL A 204 4.17 -14.51 13.73
C VAL A 204 2.88 -14.11 14.43
#